data_AF-A0A381I8D4-F1
#
_entry.id   AF-A0A381I8D4-F1
#
_cell.length_a   1.000
_cell.length_b   1.000
_cell.length_c   1.000
_cell.angle_alpha   90.00
_cell.angle_beta   90.00
_cell.angle_gamma   90.00
#
_symmetry.space_group_name_H-M   'P 1'
#
loop_
_entity.id
_entity.type
_entity.pdbx_description
1 polymer ?
#
loop_
_entity_poly.entity_id
_entity_poly.type
_entity_poly.pdbx_seq_one_letter_code
_entity_poly.pdbx_strand_id
1 'polypeptide(L)'
;MPHNNSVIKMLNNNLNIKFDKNYSNFISNDKISFIDDYGKNISTIQLIKSPYNNQKNIMVISSMNEKNLYLGMDYLLNKSKVNDLKGDTLIIDEYGEVEDLAYNLKSKKEVKDSSWNMSINKTTKVFLMISFITIIVVMILSMLYIKKYKRR
;
A
#
# COMPACT_ATOMS: atom_id res chain seq x y z
N MET A 1 -7.11 21.51 0.15
CA MET A 1 -5.70 21.94 0.34
C MET A 1 -5.66 23.01 1.42
N PRO A 2 -4.53 23.28 2.08
CA PRO A 2 -4.51 24.28 3.14
C PRO A 2 -4.84 25.70 2.67
N HIS A 3 -4.48 26.10 1.43
CA HIS A 3 -4.76 27.45 0.95
C HIS A 3 -6.27 27.74 0.75
N ASN A 4 -7.07 26.72 0.41
CA ASN A 4 -8.51 26.85 0.14
C ASN A 4 -9.42 26.20 1.20
N ASN A 5 -8.85 25.60 2.25
CA ASN A 5 -9.61 24.89 3.27
C ASN A 5 -9.04 25.16 4.68
N SER A 6 -9.76 25.99 5.45
CA SER A 6 -9.39 26.34 6.83
C SER A 6 -9.43 25.15 7.80
N VAL A 7 -10.23 24.12 7.51
CA VAL A 7 -10.29 22.90 8.33
C VAL A 7 -8.95 22.17 8.30
N ILE A 8 -8.26 22.12 7.15
CA ILE A 8 -6.92 21.53 7.05
C ILE A 8 -5.93 22.27 7.94
N LYS A 9 -5.97 23.61 7.97
CA LYS A 9 -5.12 24.42 8.84
C LYS A 9 -5.38 24.14 10.32
N MET A 10 -6.67 24.06 10.70
CA MET A 10 -7.07 23.77 12.06
C MET A 10 -6.63 22.37 12.52
N LEU A 11 -6.72 21.37 11.64
CA LEU A 11 -6.32 20.00 11.94
C LEU A 11 -4.79 19.78 11.93
N ASN A 12 -3.99 20.73 11.44
CA ASN A 12 -2.55 20.54 11.21
C ASN A 12 -1.79 20.06 12.46
N ASN A 13 -2.16 20.55 13.65
CA ASN A 13 -1.52 20.13 14.90
C ASN A 13 -1.82 18.67 15.29
N ASN A 14 -2.92 18.11 14.78
CA ASN A 14 -3.36 16.73 15.01
C ASN A 14 -2.91 15.75 13.92
N LEU A 15 -2.35 16.24 12.80
CA LEU A 15 -1.82 15.38 11.75
C LEU A 15 -0.56 14.64 12.22
N ASN A 16 -0.40 13.42 11.73
CA ASN A 16 0.81 12.62 11.92
C ASN A 16 1.98 13.22 11.12
N ILE A 17 1.69 13.59 9.86
CA ILE A 17 2.59 14.34 8.99
C ILE A 17 2.00 15.74 8.81
N LYS A 18 2.71 16.73 9.34
CA LYS A 18 2.23 18.10 9.44
C LYS A 18 2.71 18.93 8.27
N PHE A 19 1.96 19.97 7.95
CA PHE A 19 2.45 21.07 7.16
C PHE A 19 3.38 21.97 8.00
N ASP A 20 4.34 22.61 7.34
CA ASP A 20 5.10 23.73 7.89
C ASP A 20 4.18 24.92 8.23
N LYS A 21 4.76 25.95 8.86
CA LYS A 21 4.00 27.14 9.29
C LYS A 21 3.35 27.90 8.12
N ASN A 22 3.95 27.81 6.94
CA ASN A 22 3.51 28.52 5.74
C ASN A 22 2.55 27.68 4.88
N TYR A 23 2.32 26.42 5.25
CA TYR A 23 1.56 25.45 4.46
C TYR A 23 2.12 25.23 3.05
N SER A 24 3.44 25.36 2.90
CA SER A 24 4.19 25.20 1.66
C SER A 24 4.96 23.89 1.57
N ASN A 25 5.17 23.19 2.70
CA ASN A 25 5.91 21.93 2.75
C ASN A 25 5.34 20.99 3.82
N PHE A 26 5.43 19.67 3.62
CA PHE A 26 5.25 18.71 4.70
C PHE A 26 6.56 18.60 5.47
N ILE A 27 6.50 18.54 6.79
CA ILE A 27 7.68 18.48 7.65
C ILE A 27 8.05 17.04 7.99
N SER A 28 9.36 16.77 7.97
CA SER A 28 9.94 15.53 8.47
C SER A 28 9.64 15.32 9.96
N ASN A 29 9.61 14.06 10.38
CA ASN A 29 9.49 13.65 11.77
C ASN A 29 10.28 12.35 12.02
N ASP A 30 10.08 11.74 13.18
CA ASP A 30 10.82 10.54 13.59
C ASP A 30 10.57 9.29 12.71
N LYS A 31 9.47 9.25 11.95
CA LYS A 31 9.11 8.10 11.09
C LYS A 31 9.41 8.31 9.62
N ILE A 32 9.45 9.56 9.16
CA ILE A 32 9.71 9.88 7.77
C ILE A 32 10.52 11.16 7.64
N SER A 33 11.53 11.14 6.78
CA SER A 33 12.34 12.31 6.45
C SER A 33 12.13 12.69 5.00
N PHE A 34 11.70 13.92 4.78
CA PHE A 34 11.67 14.55 3.47
C PHE A 34 12.98 15.29 3.22
N ILE A 35 13.63 14.97 2.12
CA ILE A 35 14.84 15.65 1.65
C ILE A 35 14.41 16.72 0.65
N ASP A 36 15.02 17.90 0.74
CA ASP A 36 14.80 19.03 -0.16
C ASP A 36 13.31 19.39 -0.32
N ASP A 37 12.85 19.43 -1.58
CA ASP A 37 11.51 19.84 -1.97
C ASP A 37 10.52 18.67 -2.07
N TYR A 38 10.94 17.45 -1.68
CA TYR A 38 10.10 16.26 -1.79
C TYR A 38 8.76 16.43 -1.08
N GLY A 39 8.76 16.99 0.14
CA GLY A 39 7.54 17.24 0.91
C GLY A 39 6.57 18.25 0.26
N LYS A 40 6.96 18.98 -0.78
CA LYS A 40 6.06 19.88 -1.53
C LYS A 40 5.22 19.12 -2.56
N ASN A 41 5.71 17.96 -3.00
CA ASN A 41 5.20 17.20 -4.14
C ASN A 41 4.54 15.88 -3.73
N ILE A 42 3.98 15.80 -2.53
CA ILE A 42 3.28 14.60 -2.05
C ILE A 42 1.81 14.87 -1.71
N SER A 43 1.06 13.79 -1.63
CA SER A 43 -0.28 13.69 -1.04
C SER A 43 -0.19 12.87 0.24
N THR A 44 -0.91 13.26 1.28
CA THR A 44 -1.02 12.47 2.50
C THR A 44 -2.46 12.07 2.76
N ILE A 45 -2.64 10.85 3.24
CA ILE A 45 -3.93 10.30 3.68
C ILE A 45 -3.75 9.84 5.11
N GLN A 46 -4.41 10.50 6.05
CA GLN A 46 -4.15 10.33 7.48
C GLN A 46 -5.45 10.03 8.22
N LEU A 47 -5.53 8.88 8.87
CA LEU A 47 -6.60 8.55 9.79
C LEU A 47 -6.20 9.00 11.21
N ILE A 48 -6.71 10.15 11.62
CA ILE A 48 -6.37 10.78 12.91
C ILE A 48 -7.55 10.72 13.88
N LYS A 49 -7.28 10.83 15.18
CA LYS A 49 -8.32 11.02 16.18
C LYS A 49 -9.00 12.38 15.99
N SER A 50 -10.32 12.42 16.01
CA SER A 50 -11.07 13.67 15.85
C SER A 50 -10.85 14.60 17.05
N PRO A 51 -10.45 15.87 16.84
CA PRO A 51 -10.39 16.85 17.93
C PRO A 51 -11.79 17.31 18.38
N TYR A 52 -12.83 17.03 17.59
CA TYR A 52 -14.22 17.40 17.90
C TYR A 52 -14.98 16.29 18.64
N ASN A 53 -14.52 15.04 18.53
CA ASN A 53 -15.14 13.90 19.19
C ASN A 53 -14.12 12.78 19.44
N ASN A 54 -13.79 12.56 20.71
CA ASN A 54 -12.77 11.59 21.12
C ASN A 54 -13.11 10.11 20.85
N GLN A 55 -14.34 9.78 20.43
CA GLN A 55 -14.77 8.44 20.04
C GLN A 55 -14.74 8.23 18.51
N LYS A 56 -14.43 9.27 17.73
CA LYS A 56 -14.42 9.21 16.25
C LYS A 56 -13.03 9.51 15.71
N ASN A 57 -12.77 8.97 14.53
CA ASN A 57 -11.60 9.31 13.72
C ASN A 57 -12.02 10.16 12.53
N ILE A 58 -11.08 10.94 11.99
CA ILE A 58 -11.24 11.71 10.77
C ILE A 58 -10.18 11.21 9.79
N MET A 59 -10.61 10.90 8.57
CA MET A 59 -9.69 10.69 7.46
C MET A 59 -9.43 12.05 6.79
N VAL A 60 -8.17 12.45 6.77
CA VAL A 60 -7.73 13.71 6.15
C VAL A 60 -6.89 13.37 4.93
N ILE A 61 -7.37 13.80 3.76
CA ILE A 61 -6.62 13.72 2.50
C ILE A 61 -6.14 15.13 2.20
N SER A 62 -4.84 15.32 2.02
CA SER A 62 -4.28 16.66 1.85
C SER A 62 -3.01 16.68 1.00
N SER A 63 -2.82 17.78 0.29
CA SER A 63 -1.69 18.07 -0.60
C SER A 63 -1.59 19.59 -0.77
N MET A 64 -0.44 20.07 -1.24
CA MET A 64 -0.19 21.47 -1.62
C MET A 64 -0.81 21.84 -2.96
N ASN A 65 -0.95 20.87 -3.88
CA ASN A 65 -1.40 21.08 -5.26
C ASN A 65 -2.49 20.07 -5.69
N GLU A 66 -3.24 20.43 -6.75
CA GLU A 66 -4.40 19.65 -7.23
C GLU A 66 -4.01 18.29 -7.79
N LYS A 67 -2.92 18.25 -8.57
CA LYS A 67 -2.39 17.03 -9.17
C LYS A 67 -2.18 15.94 -8.11
N ASN A 68 -1.43 16.25 -7.05
CA ASN A 68 -1.12 15.28 -6.01
C ASN A 68 -2.32 15.01 -5.09
N LEU A 69 -3.21 15.99 -4.89
CA LEU A 69 -4.45 15.74 -4.17
C LEU A 69 -5.29 14.68 -4.90
N TYR A 70 -5.39 14.79 -6.22
CA TYR A 70 -6.09 13.83 -7.06
C TYR A 70 -5.45 12.44 -7.00
N LEU A 71 -4.11 12.33 -7.01
CA LEU A 71 -3.42 11.05 -6.84
C LEU A 71 -3.83 10.36 -5.52
N GLY A 72 -3.91 11.12 -4.43
CA GLY A 72 -4.38 10.59 -3.14
C GLY A 72 -5.84 10.12 -3.18
N MET A 73 -6.70 10.86 -3.87
CA MET A 73 -8.11 10.48 -4.05
C MET A 73 -8.26 9.22 -4.93
N ASP A 74 -7.56 9.17 -6.06
CA ASP A 74 -7.54 7.99 -6.95
C ASP A 74 -7.07 6.74 -6.21
N TYR A 75 -6.03 6.87 -5.39
CA TYR A 75 -5.51 5.75 -4.63
C TYR A 75 -6.58 5.12 -3.73
N LEU A 76 -7.35 5.94 -3.00
CA LEU A 76 -8.44 5.46 -2.13
C LEU A 76 -9.63 4.87 -2.88
N LEU A 77 -9.91 5.36 -4.08
CA LEU A 77 -11.00 4.84 -4.90
C LEU A 77 -10.66 3.48 -5.51
N ASN A 78 -9.37 3.16 -5.62
CA ASN A 78 -8.91 1.89 -6.15
C ASN A 78 -8.88 0.80 -5.07
N LYS A 79 -9.92 -0.05 -5.08
CA LYS A 79 -10.07 -1.15 -4.12
C LYS A 79 -8.85 -2.09 -4.04
N SER A 80 -8.16 -2.35 -5.16
CA SER A 80 -6.99 -3.25 -5.12
C SER A 80 -5.82 -2.60 -4.37
N LYS A 81 -5.67 -1.27 -4.46
CA LYS A 81 -4.62 -0.53 -3.74
C LYS A 81 -4.92 -0.45 -2.24
N VAL A 82 -6.18 -0.27 -1.86
CA VAL A 82 -6.60 -0.08 -0.47
C VAL A 82 -6.55 -1.37 0.37
N ASN A 83 -6.71 -2.54 -0.26
CA ASN A 83 -6.79 -3.81 0.48
C ASN A 83 -5.51 -4.19 1.25
N ASP A 84 -4.35 -3.72 0.79
CA ASP A 84 -3.05 -4.10 1.36
C ASP A 84 -2.53 -3.11 2.41
N LEU A 85 -3.30 -2.05 2.69
CA LEU A 85 -2.95 -1.02 3.66
C LEU A 85 -2.99 -1.54 5.10
N LYS A 86 -1.94 -1.26 5.85
CA LYS A 86 -1.75 -1.70 7.24
C LYS A 86 -1.67 -0.51 8.20
N GLY A 87 -1.16 0.62 7.75
CA GLY A 87 -0.96 1.82 8.56
C GLY A 87 -2.20 2.68 8.73
N ASP A 88 -2.01 3.80 9.42
CA ASP A 88 -3.01 4.86 9.58
C ASP A 88 -2.63 6.14 8.81
N THR A 89 -1.50 6.10 8.08
CA THR A 89 -0.92 7.26 7.40
C THR A 89 -0.27 6.81 6.10
N LEU A 90 -0.73 7.32 4.99
CA LEU A 90 -0.11 7.11 3.68
C LEU A 90 0.50 8.40 3.16
N ILE A 91 1.62 8.23 2.48
CA ILE A 91 2.24 9.25 1.64
C ILE A 91 2.23 8.70 0.22
N ILE A 92 1.80 9.52 -0.72
CA ILE A 92 1.81 9.22 -2.14
C ILE A 92 2.57 10.34 -2.84
N ASP A 93 3.64 10.01 -3.53
CA ASP A 93 4.42 11.02 -4.25
C ASP A 93 3.87 11.34 -5.64
N GLU A 94 4.51 12.28 -6.32
CA GLU A 94 4.09 12.72 -7.65
C GLU A 94 4.25 11.66 -8.75
N TYR A 95 4.99 10.58 -8.48
CA TYR A 95 5.17 9.42 -9.35
C TYR A 95 4.20 8.28 -9.00
N GLY A 96 3.48 8.41 -7.87
CA GLY A 96 2.51 7.43 -7.39
C GLY A 96 3.12 6.35 -6.49
N GLU A 97 4.38 6.50 -6.08
CA GLU A 97 5.00 5.63 -5.07
C GLU A 97 4.37 5.89 -3.71
N VAL A 98 4.20 4.82 -2.93
CA VAL A 98 3.42 4.85 -1.69
C VAL A 98 4.23 4.36 -0.51
N GLU A 99 4.26 5.17 0.53
CA GLU A 99 4.78 4.83 1.84
C GLU A 99 3.63 4.68 2.84
N ASP A 100 3.50 3.49 3.42
CA ASP A 100 2.47 3.15 4.42
C ASP A 100 3.06 3.15 5.83
N LEU A 101 2.61 4.09 6.66
CA LEU A 101 3.14 4.36 7.99
C LEU A 101 2.05 4.15 9.05
N ALA A 102 2.47 3.56 10.18
CA ALA A 102 1.60 3.32 11.33
C ALA A 102 2.01 4.21 12.51
N TYR A 103 1.29 5.29 12.80
CA TYR A 103 1.57 6.21 13.91
C TYR A 103 0.87 5.82 15.20
N ASN A 104 -0.45 5.62 15.15
CA ASN A 104 -1.32 5.41 16.30
C ASN A 104 -1.82 3.97 16.42
N LEU A 105 -1.45 3.12 15.47
CA LEU A 105 -1.72 1.69 15.56
C LEU A 105 -0.72 1.06 16.51
N LYS A 106 -1.23 0.33 17.51
CA LYS A 106 -0.37 -0.55 18.31
C LYS A 106 0.29 -1.51 17.34
N SER A 107 1.61 -1.65 17.42
CA SER A 107 2.32 -2.73 16.73
C SER A 107 1.60 -4.03 17.11
N LYS A 108 0.79 -4.56 16.20
CA LYS A 108 0.51 -5.99 16.23
C LYS A 108 1.89 -6.58 16.01
N LYS A 109 2.55 -7.02 17.09
CA LYS A 109 3.60 -8.04 17.01
C LYS A 109 3.12 -8.98 15.93
N GLU A 110 3.89 -9.09 14.85
CA GLU A 110 3.55 -9.88 13.68
C GLU A 110 2.95 -11.20 14.17
N VAL A 111 1.63 -11.30 14.17
CA VAL A 111 1.00 -12.59 14.15
C VAL A 111 1.43 -13.06 12.79
N LYS A 112 2.37 -14.00 12.78
CA LYS A 112 2.66 -14.82 11.62
C LYS A 112 1.35 -15.51 11.24
N ASP A 113 0.43 -14.78 10.63
CA ASP A 113 -0.60 -15.36 9.80
C ASP A 113 0.12 -15.77 8.52
N SER A 114 0.93 -16.81 8.65
CA SER A 114 1.23 -17.74 7.58
C SER A 114 -0.04 -18.54 7.27
N SER A 115 -1.13 -17.83 6.99
CA SER A 115 -2.22 -18.34 6.19
C SER A 115 -1.81 -18.00 4.77
N TRP A 116 -1.06 -18.92 4.16
CA TRP A 116 -0.78 -18.91 2.73
C TRP A 116 -2.07 -19.24 1.99
N ASN A 117 -3.07 -18.36 2.09
CA ASN A 117 -4.28 -18.41 1.28
C ASN A 117 -3.90 -17.83 -0.08
N MET A 118 -3.09 -18.59 -0.82
CA MET A 118 -2.85 -18.34 -2.23
C MET A 118 -4.23 -18.49 -2.90
N SER A 119 -4.90 -17.37 -3.17
CA SER A 119 -6.11 -17.37 -3.98
C SER A 119 -5.67 -17.66 -5.42
N ILE A 120 -5.48 -18.93 -5.72
CA ILE A 120 -5.08 -19.40 -7.05
C ILE A 120 -6.24 -19.05 -7.98
N ASN A 121 -6.02 -18.08 -8.86
CA ASN A 121 -6.97 -17.73 -9.91
C ASN A 121 -7.27 -18.98 -10.76
N LYS A 122 -8.49 -19.08 -11.29
CA LYS A 122 -8.95 -20.19 -12.13
C LYS A 122 -7.98 -20.47 -13.28
N THR A 123 -7.36 -19.42 -13.85
CA THR A 123 -6.33 -19.53 -14.90
C THR A 123 -5.05 -20.21 -14.39
N THR A 124 -4.55 -19.83 -13.21
CA THR A 124 -3.37 -20.44 -12.59
C THR A 124 -3.63 -21.90 -12.21
N LYS A 125 -4.84 -22.24 -11.76
CA LYS A 125 -5.21 -23.63 -11.45
C LYS A 125 -5.20 -24.51 -12.70
N VAL A 126 -5.68 -24.00 -13.83
CA VAL A 126 -5.64 -24.70 -15.13
C VAL A 126 -4.19 -24.87 -15.60
N PHE A 127 -3.36 -23.84 -15.48
CA PHE A 127 -1.95 -23.91 -15.85
C PHE A 127 -1.17 -24.97 -15.03
N LEU A 128 -1.41 -25.03 -13.72
CA LEU A 128 -0.80 -26.05 -12.85
C LEU A 128 -1.24 -27.46 -13.21
N MET A 129 -2.52 -27.66 -13.56
CA MET A 129 -3.04 -28.96 -14.00
C MET A 129 -2.36 -29.44 -15.30
N ILE A 130 -2.21 -28.54 -16.28
CA ILE A 130 -1.52 -28.86 -17.54
C ILE A 130 -0.05 -29.18 -17.28
N SER A 131 0.63 -28.38 -16.44
CA SER A 131 2.03 -28.59 -16.08
C SER A 131 2.26 -29.94 -15.37
N PHE A 132 1.31 -30.40 -14.57
CA PHE A 132 1.41 -31.70 -13.91
C PHE A 132 1.28 -32.85 -14.92
N ILE A 133 0.33 -32.74 -15.86
CA ILE A 133 0.12 -33.74 -16.92
C ILE A 133 1.37 -33.86 -17.82
N THR A 134 1.98 -32.73 -18.20
CA THR A 134 3.18 -32.75 -19.05
C THR A 134 4.35 -33.46 -18.37
N ILE A 135 4.56 -33.24 -17.07
CA ILE A 135 5.60 -33.94 -16.29
C ILE A 135 5.36 -35.44 -16.29
N ILE A 136 4.12 -35.90 -16.08
CA ILE A 136 3.78 -37.33 -16.10
C ILE A 136 4.08 -37.94 -17.47
N VAL A 137 3.70 -37.27 -18.56
CA VAL A 137 3.97 -37.75 -19.93
C VAL A 137 5.48 -37.89 -20.16
N VAL A 138 6.28 -36.91 -19.74
CA VAL A 138 7.75 -36.96 -19.86
C VAL A 138 8.34 -38.11 -19.04
N MET A 139 7.83 -38.37 -17.83
CA MET A 139 8.25 -39.51 -17.01
C MET A 139 7.94 -40.86 -17.67
N ILE A 140 6.76 -41.01 -18.28
CA ILE A 140 6.39 -42.26 -18.97
C ILE A 140 7.30 -42.47 -20.19
N LEU A 141 7.51 -41.44 -21.00
CA LEU A 141 8.36 -41.53 -22.21
C LEU A 141 9.81 -41.88 -21.86
N SER A 142 10.37 -41.24 -20.83
CA SER A 142 11.72 -41.54 -20.35
C SER A 142 11.83 -42.96 -19.80
N MET A 143 10.83 -43.44 -19.05
CA MET A 143 10.78 -44.82 -18.56
C MET A 143 10.72 -45.85 -19.71
N LEU A 144 9.88 -45.59 -20.72
CA LEU A 144 9.78 -46.44 -21.92
C LEU A 144 11.08 -46.45 -22.72
N TYR A 145 11.73 -45.29 -22.85
CA TYR A 145 13.02 -45.15 -23.53
C TYR A 145 14.08 -46.01 -22.84
N ILE A 146 14.22 -45.90 -21.51
CA ILE A 146 15.17 -46.71 -20.73
C ILE A 146 14.86 -48.21 -20.87
N LYS A 147 13.59 -48.61 -20.75
CA LYS A 147 13.19 -50.02 -20.87
C LYS A 147 13.45 -50.59 -22.27
N LYS A 148 13.34 -49.78 -23.32
CA LYS A 148 13.62 -50.18 -24.71
C LYS A 148 15.12 -50.41 -24.94
N TYR A 149 15.98 -49.55 -24.39
CA TYR A 149 17.44 -49.64 -24.58
C TYR A 149 18.12 -50.66 -23.65
N LYS A 150 17.55 -50.96 -22.48
CA LYS A 150 18.08 -51.99 -21.56
C LYS A 150 17.72 -53.43 -21.97
N ARG A 151 16.93 -53.61 -23.04
CA ARG A 151 16.45 -54.89 -23.57
C ARG A 151 17.17 -55.31 -24.87
N ARG A 152 18.18 -54.55 -25.28
CA ARG A 152 19.24 -54.93 -26.23
C ARG A 152 20.50 -55.22 -25.45
#